data_AF-A0A957VSC1-F1
#
_entry.id   AF-A0A957VSC1-F1
#
_cell.length_a   1.000
_cell.length_b   1.000
_cell.length_c   1.000
_cell.angle_alpha   90.00
_cell.angle_beta   90.00
_cell.angle_gamma   90.00
#
_symmetry.space_group_name_H-M   'P 1'
#
loop_
_entity.id
_entity.type
_entity.pdbx_description
1 polymer ?
#
loop_
_entity_poly.entity_id
_entity_poly.type
_entity_poly.pdbx_seq_one_letter_code
_entity_poly.pdbx_strand_id
1 'polypeptide(L)'
;MSVFNQEGQTVHGDQYNAANDMNIEKGDTFSGDFRGAVLNVRSTLTNVTQSIGAIPYASDEDKQTLKDLIIRLNEALEEAANQDPGISEETEAVAETAKDLVEKANKEKPNRKSLEITGDGLVKAAENVAKVTPLVLTISKQIVAFILGTIMAT
;
A
#
# COMPACT_ATOMS: atom_id res chain seq x y z
N MET A 1 -53.79 -8.69 -25.97
CA MET A 1 -53.91 -7.23 -25.82
C MET A 1 -53.07 -6.83 -24.61
N SER A 2 -52.16 -5.87 -24.81
CA SER A 2 -51.17 -5.36 -23.86
C SER A 2 -51.79 -4.57 -22.70
N VAL A 3 -51.07 -4.45 -21.59
CA VAL A 3 -50.64 -3.14 -21.06
C VAL A 3 -49.46 -3.31 -20.07
N PHE A 4 -48.34 -2.68 -20.42
CA PHE A 4 -47.29 -2.29 -19.49
C PHE A 4 -47.84 -1.21 -18.56
N ASN A 5 -47.57 -1.29 -17.26
CA ASN A 5 -47.51 -0.10 -16.42
C ASN A 5 -46.50 -0.33 -15.27
N GLN A 6 -45.27 0.15 -15.50
CA GLN A 6 -44.31 0.50 -14.45
C GLN A 6 -44.57 1.95 -14.06
N GLU A 7 -45.39 2.21 -13.05
CA GLU A 7 -45.39 3.52 -12.39
C GLU A 7 -45.68 3.35 -10.89
N GLY A 8 -44.67 3.66 -10.07
CA GLY A 8 -44.93 4.28 -8.76
C GLY A 8 -45.00 3.41 -7.50
N GLN A 9 -44.42 2.21 -7.44
CA GLN A 9 -44.25 1.51 -6.16
C GLN A 9 -42.87 1.75 -5.55
N THR A 10 -42.76 2.76 -4.70
CA THR A 10 -41.68 2.86 -3.70
C THR A 10 -42.10 2.03 -2.50
N VAL A 11 -41.53 0.84 -2.36
CA VAL A 11 -41.73 -0.01 -1.19
C VAL A 11 -40.92 0.53 -0.02
N HIS A 12 -41.59 1.17 0.95
CA HIS A 12 -41.00 1.51 2.25
C HIS A 12 -41.16 0.31 3.20
N GLY A 13 -40.07 -0.43 3.40
CA GLY A 13 -39.96 -1.51 4.37
C GLY A 13 -38.67 -2.28 4.16
N ASP A 14 -37.82 -2.34 5.18
CA ASP A 14 -36.53 -3.03 5.11
C ASP A 14 -36.73 -4.53 4.81
N GLN A 15 -36.38 -4.94 3.60
CA GLN A 15 -36.33 -6.35 3.22
C GLN A 15 -34.91 -6.88 3.41
N TYR A 16 -34.69 -7.65 4.48
CA TYR A 16 -33.48 -8.44 4.66
C TYR A 16 -33.65 -9.79 3.95
N ASN A 17 -32.84 -10.06 2.92
CA ASN A 17 -32.75 -11.38 2.31
C ASN A 17 -31.65 -12.20 3.01
N ALA A 18 -31.84 -13.52 3.14
CA ALA A 18 -31.00 -14.43 3.93
C ALA A 18 -29.55 -14.62 3.41
N ALA A 19 -29.11 -13.80 2.46
CA ALA A 19 -27.80 -13.85 1.82
C ALA A 19 -26.83 -12.72 2.25
N ASN A 20 -27.22 -11.85 3.20
CA ASN A 20 -26.34 -10.82 3.77
C ASN A 20 -25.85 -9.74 2.79
N ASP A 21 -26.57 -9.51 1.67
CA ASP A 21 -26.31 -8.34 0.81
C ASP A 21 -27.15 -7.14 1.24
N MET A 22 -26.48 -6.05 1.62
CA MET A 22 -27.12 -4.76 1.87
C MET A 22 -27.42 -4.04 0.55
N ASN A 23 -28.68 -3.66 0.39
CA ASN A 23 -29.18 -2.82 -0.68
C ASN A 23 -29.01 -1.34 -0.26
N ILE A 24 -28.21 -0.57 -0.99
CA ILE A 24 -27.84 0.80 -0.64
C ILE A 24 -28.80 1.79 -1.32
N GLU A 25 -29.78 2.29 -0.57
CA GLU A 25 -30.45 3.55 -0.92
C GLU A 25 -29.54 4.73 -0.56
N LYS A 26 -29.23 5.53 -1.59
CA LYS A 26 -28.68 6.91 -1.52
C LYS A 26 -28.07 7.34 -0.19
N GLY A 27 -26.84 6.91 0.00
CA GLY A 27 -25.87 7.53 0.89
C GLY A 27 -24.53 6.99 0.44
N ASP A 28 -23.75 7.78 -0.27
CA ASP A 28 -22.41 7.41 -0.75
C ASP A 28 -21.58 6.92 0.43
N THR A 29 -21.60 5.60 0.60
CA THR A 29 -20.91 4.90 1.66
C THR A 29 -19.52 4.65 1.09
N PHE A 30 -18.65 5.67 1.20
CA PHE A 30 -17.20 5.56 1.03
C PHE A 30 -16.54 4.65 2.10
N SER A 31 -17.28 3.71 2.69
CA SER A 31 -16.75 2.75 3.65
C SER A 31 -15.99 1.59 2.99
N GLY A 32 -16.06 1.47 1.65
CA GLY A 32 -15.39 0.42 0.87
C GLY A 32 -13.99 0.78 0.37
N ASP A 33 -13.73 2.05 0.08
CA ASP A 33 -12.49 2.49 -0.59
C ASP A 33 -11.28 2.49 0.36
N PHE A 34 -11.47 3.03 1.56
CA PHE A 34 -10.44 3.09 2.60
C PHE A 34 -9.92 1.70 3.02
N ARG A 35 -10.85 0.77 3.26
CA ARG A 35 -10.51 -0.60 3.63
C ARG A 35 -9.84 -1.34 2.48
N GLY A 36 -10.22 -1.02 1.23
CA GLY A 36 -9.56 -1.53 0.03
C GLY A 36 -8.09 -1.10 -0.02
N ALA A 37 -7.82 0.20 0.14
CA ALA A 37 -6.46 0.74 0.09
C ALA A 37 -5.55 0.20 1.20
N VAL A 38 -6.05 0.13 2.44
CA VAL A 38 -5.30 -0.46 3.56
C VAL A 38 -5.00 -1.94 3.33
N LEU A 39 -5.98 -2.72 2.82
CA LEU A 39 -5.75 -4.13 2.48
C LEU A 39 -4.72 -4.27 1.35
N ASN A 40 -4.78 -3.40 0.34
CA ASN A 40 -3.85 -3.40 -0.78
C ASN A 40 -2.42 -3.10 -0.33
N VAL A 41 -2.22 -2.03 0.45
CA VAL A 41 -0.92 -1.68 1.07
C VAL A 41 -0.35 -2.87 1.84
N ARG A 42 -1.16 -3.49 2.71
CA ARG A 42 -0.73 -4.63 3.51
C ARG A 42 -0.34 -5.84 2.67
N SER A 43 -1.15 -6.18 1.66
CA SER A 43 -0.86 -7.28 0.74
C SER A 43 0.44 -7.00 -0.03
N THR A 44 0.60 -5.80 -0.56
CA THR A 44 1.81 -5.37 -1.28
C THR A 44 3.05 -5.51 -0.40
N LEU A 45 3.07 -4.93 0.80
CA LEU A 45 4.27 -4.94 1.65
C LEU A 45 4.53 -6.29 2.33
N THR A 46 3.50 -7.11 2.55
CA THR A 46 3.67 -8.50 2.99
C THR A 46 4.39 -9.33 1.91
N ASN A 47 3.97 -9.20 0.65
CA ASN A 47 4.62 -9.88 -0.48
C ASN A 47 6.08 -9.42 -0.66
N VAL A 48 6.33 -8.12 -0.47
CA VAL A 48 7.69 -7.57 -0.47
C VAL A 48 8.54 -8.24 0.62
N THR A 49 8.02 -8.32 1.84
CA THR A 49 8.71 -8.96 2.98
C THR A 49 9.10 -10.41 2.69
N GLN A 50 8.23 -11.15 2.01
CA GLN A 50 8.50 -12.52 1.57
C GLN A 50 9.60 -12.58 0.49
N SER A 51 9.59 -11.63 -0.45
CA SER A 51 10.56 -11.58 -1.54
C SER A 51 12.00 -11.29 -1.10
N ILE A 52 12.19 -10.55 0.01
CA ILE A 52 13.51 -10.16 0.53
C ILE A 52 14.40 -11.38 0.83
N GLY A 53 13.80 -12.51 1.22
CA GLY A 53 14.55 -13.75 1.48
C GLY A 53 15.38 -14.21 0.28
N ALA A 54 14.94 -13.88 -0.94
CA ALA A 54 15.56 -14.30 -2.18
C ALA A 54 16.72 -13.40 -2.65
N ILE A 55 17.02 -12.28 -1.97
CA ILE A 55 18.08 -11.36 -2.40
C ILE A 55 19.43 -12.11 -2.38
N PRO A 56 20.09 -12.30 -3.55
CA PRO A 56 21.16 -13.28 -3.64
C PRO A 56 22.50 -12.81 -3.06
N TYR A 57 22.67 -11.51 -2.86
CA TYR A 57 23.94 -10.88 -2.47
C TYR A 57 23.86 -10.13 -1.13
N ALA A 58 22.72 -10.17 -0.43
CA ALA A 58 22.57 -9.62 0.91
C ALA A 58 22.81 -10.70 1.98
N SER A 59 23.43 -10.33 3.11
CA SER A 59 23.56 -11.23 4.26
C SER A 59 22.20 -11.50 4.92
N ASP A 60 22.10 -12.54 5.75
CA ASP A 60 20.86 -12.84 6.48
C ASP A 60 20.49 -11.72 7.46
N GLU A 61 21.48 -11.04 8.04
CA GLU A 61 21.29 -9.87 8.90
C GLU A 61 20.75 -8.68 8.09
N ASP A 62 21.27 -8.45 6.88
CA ASP A 62 20.78 -7.38 6.01
C ASP A 62 19.35 -7.65 5.54
N LYS A 63 19.04 -8.90 5.20
CA LYS A 63 17.69 -9.33 4.85
C LYS A 63 16.73 -9.10 6.01
N GLN A 64 17.13 -9.43 7.23
CA GLN A 64 16.28 -9.21 8.40
C GLN A 64 16.06 -7.71 8.65
N THR A 65 17.12 -6.91 8.57
CA THR A 65 17.02 -5.45 8.73
C THR A 65 16.08 -4.83 7.69
N LEU A 66 16.18 -5.24 6.42
CA LEU A 66 15.30 -4.76 5.37
C LEU A 66 13.84 -5.18 5.60
N LYS A 67 13.61 -6.43 6.06
CA LYS A 67 12.25 -6.88 6.44
C LYS A 67 11.66 -6.03 7.55
N ASP A 68 12.44 -5.76 8.59
CA ASP A 68 11.98 -4.96 9.73
C ASP A 68 11.63 -3.52 9.29
N LEU A 69 12.42 -2.94 8.37
CA LEU A 69 12.11 -1.64 7.79
C LEU A 69 10.81 -1.65 6.97
N ILE A 70 10.56 -2.69 6.17
CA ILE A 70 9.32 -2.82 5.38
C ILE A 70 8.11 -3.07 6.28
N ILE A 71 8.24 -3.85 7.35
CA ILE A 71 7.16 -4.05 8.34
C ILE A 71 6.81 -2.71 8.99
N ARG A 72 7.81 -1.95 9.44
CA ARG A 72 7.59 -0.63 10.04
C ARG A 72 6.99 0.37 9.05
N LEU A 73 7.37 0.29 7.77
CA LEU A 73 6.75 1.11 6.71
C LEU A 73 5.27 0.77 6.58
N ASN A 74 4.92 -0.53 6.57
CA ASN A 74 3.54 -0.98 6.51
C ASN A 74 2.71 -0.45 7.69
N GLU A 75 3.20 -0.63 8.92
CA GLU A 75 2.53 -0.13 10.12
C GLU A 75 2.31 1.39 10.07
N ALA A 76 3.32 2.16 9.63
CA ALA A 76 3.21 3.61 9.51
C ALA A 76 2.21 4.04 8.42
N LEU A 77 2.10 3.29 7.32
CA LEU A 77 1.12 3.56 6.26
C LEU A 77 -0.30 3.19 6.70
N GLU A 78 -0.48 2.07 7.39
CA GLU A 78 -1.77 1.70 8.00
C GLU A 78 -2.22 2.75 9.01
N GLU A 79 -1.31 3.26 9.85
CA GLU A 79 -1.58 4.35 10.77
C GLU A 79 -1.97 5.64 10.01
N ALA A 80 -1.20 6.03 9.00
CA ALA A 80 -1.46 7.24 8.22
C ALA A 80 -2.84 7.19 7.56
N ALA A 81 -3.18 6.07 6.94
CA ALA A 81 -4.48 5.82 6.36
C ALA A 81 -5.58 5.94 7.42
N ASN A 82 -5.41 5.32 8.60
CA ASN A 82 -6.40 5.40 9.68
C ASN A 82 -6.59 6.82 10.23
N GLN A 83 -5.55 7.66 10.19
CA GLN A 83 -5.61 9.05 10.62
C GLN A 83 -6.30 9.96 9.59
N ASP A 84 -6.05 9.73 8.30
CA ASP A 84 -6.67 10.46 7.21
C ASP A 84 -7.08 9.51 6.07
N PRO A 85 -8.36 9.15 5.98
CA PRO A 85 -8.84 8.27 4.91
C PRO A 85 -8.72 8.87 3.50
N GLY A 86 -8.49 10.19 3.38
CA GLY A 86 -8.37 10.88 2.10
C GLY A 86 -7.02 10.70 1.40
N ILE A 87 -6.04 10.07 2.06
CA ILE A 87 -4.69 9.84 1.51
C ILE A 87 -4.45 8.38 1.08
N SER A 88 -5.53 7.64 0.78
CA SER A 88 -5.47 6.25 0.33
C SER A 88 -4.52 6.08 -0.86
N GLU A 89 -4.67 6.90 -1.89
CA GLU A 89 -3.84 6.86 -3.10
C GLU A 89 -2.36 7.12 -2.79
N GLU A 90 -2.05 8.09 -1.91
CA GLU A 90 -0.67 8.40 -1.51
C GLU A 90 -0.05 7.24 -0.73
N THR A 91 -0.80 6.61 0.18
CA THR A 91 -0.30 5.45 0.93
C THR A 91 -0.04 4.25 0.04
N GLU A 92 -0.90 3.98 -0.94
CA GLU A 92 -0.68 2.96 -1.97
C GLU A 92 0.55 3.28 -2.83
N ALA A 93 0.71 4.53 -3.25
CA ALA A 93 1.85 4.95 -4.06
C ALA A 93 3.19 4.71 -3.33
N VAL A 94 3.24 4.94 -2.01
CA VAL A 94 4.42 4.62 -1.20
C VAL A 94 4.66 3.11 -1.17
N ALA A 95 3.61 2.31 -0.94
CA ALA A 95 3.72 0.85 -0.88
C ALA A 95 4.21 0.23 -2.20
N GLU A 96 3.62 0.62 -3.33
CA GLU A 96 4.03 0.14 -4.66
C GLU A 96 5.45 0.61 -5.02
N THR A 97 5.82 1.85 -4.68
CA THR A 97 7.18 2.31 -4.96
C THR A 97 8.23 1.60 -4.09
N ALA A 98 7.90 1.28 -2.84
CA ALA A 98 8.75 0.48 -1.96
C ALA A 98 8.91 -0.95 -2.50
N LYS A 99 7.83 -1.55 -3.00
CA LYS A 99 7.87 -2.85 -3.68
C LYS A 99 8.78 -2.81 -4.90
N ASP A 100 8.60 -1.84 -5.79
CA ASP A 100 9.44 -1.68 -6.98
C ASP A 100 10.93 -1.56 -6.63
N LEU A 101 11.24 -0.84 -5.54
CA LEU A 101 12.62 -0.68 -5.07
C LEU A 101 13.21 -2.03 -4.63
N VAL A 102 12.49 -2.79 -3.81
CA VAL A 102 12.94 -4.09 -3.32
C VAL A 102 13.01 -5.12 -4.44
N GLU A 103 12.04 -5.16 -5.35
CA GLU A 103 12.07 -6.06 -6.51
C GLU A 103 13.26 -5.77 -7.43
N LYS A 104 13.59 -4.49 -7.64
CA LYS A 104 14.78 -4.10 -8.40
C LYS A 104 16.07 -4.49 -7.67
N ALA A 105 16.10 -4.39 -6.35
CA ALA A 105 17.21 -4.89 -5.55
C ALA A 105 17.28 -6.42 -5.62
N ASN A 106 16.17 -7.14 -5.69
CA ASN A 106 16.17 -8.60 -5.73
C ASN A 106 16.70 -9.20 -7.06
N LYS A 107 16.97 -8.38 -8.08
CA LYS A 107 17.55 -8.85 -9.35
C LYS A 107 18.98 -9.36 -9.13
N GLU A 108 19.37 -10.39 -9.90
CA GLU A 108 20.73 -10.97 -9.89
C GLU A 108 21.82 -9.90 -10.10
N LYS A 109 21.54 -8.90 -10.95
CA LYS A 109 22.39 -7.74 -11.20
C LYS A 109 21.56 -6.46 -11.13
N PRO A 110 21.39 -5.90 -9.93
CA PRO A 110 20.61 -4.68 -9.75
C PRO A 110 21.27 -3.50 -10.45
N ASN A 111 20.49 -2.70 -11.16
CA ASN A 111 20.98 -1.47 -11.75
C ASN A 111 20.95 -0.34 -10.71
N ARG A 112 22.13 0.05 -10.24
CA ARG A 112 22.26 1.12 -9.23
C ARG A 112 21.52 2.40 -9.61
N LYS A 113 21.63 2.87 -10.85
CA LYS A 113 20.97 4.11 -11.27
C LYS A 113 19.45 3.99 -11.24
N SER A 114 18.92 2.82 -11.62
CA SER A 114 17.49 2.54 -11.49
C SER A 114 17.04 2.48 -10.03
N LEU A 115 17.87 1.97 -9.12
CA LEU A 115 17.57 1.96 -7.69
C LEU A 115 17.57 3.38 -7.11
N GLU A 116 18.51 4.23 -7.51
CA GLU A 116 18.55 5.65 -7.11
C GLU A 116 17.27 6.37 -7.55
N ILE A 117 16.87 6.23 -8.81
CA ILE A 117 15.66 6.87 -9.35
C ILE A 117 14.41 6.37 -8.60
N THR A 118 14.30 5.07 -8.36
CA THR A 118 13.16 4.51 -7.61
C THR A 118 13.19 4.91 -6.15
N GLY A 119 14.37 5.00 -5.53
CA GLY A 119 14.53 5.50 -4.17
C GLY A 119 14.11 6.96 -4.02
N ASP A 120 14.50 7.81 -4.97
CA ASP A 120 14.03 9.21 -5.01
C ASP A 120 12.51 9.28 -5.18
N GLY A 121 11.94 8.39 -6.01
CA GLY A 121 10.49 8.24 -6.16
C GLY A 121 9.80 7.86 -4.85
N LEU A 122 10.34 6.89 -4.11
CA LEU A 122 9.82 6.45 -2.82
C LEU A 122 9.82 7.60 -1.81
N VAL A 123 10.93 8.33 -1.72
CA VAL A 123 11.04 9.49 -0.81
C VAL A 123 10.01 10.56 -1.18
N LYS A 124 9.84 10.88 -2.46
CA LYS A 124 8.84 11.86 -2.92
C LYS A 124 7.40 11.42 -2.65
N ALA A 125 7.08 10.14 -2.85
CA ALA A 125 5.76 9.60 -2.50
C ALA A 125 5.52 9.75 -0.99
N ALA A 126 6.53 9.43 -0.18
CA ALA A 126 6.45 9.51 1.27
C ALA A 126 6.34 10.95 1.79
N GLU A 127 6.86 11.95 1.08
CA GLU A 127 6.67 13.38 1.41
C GLU A 127 5.20 13.80 1.36
N ASN A 128 4.39 13.20 0.48
CA ASN A 128 2.96 13.49 0.39
C ASN A 128 2.19 12.96 1.61
N VAL A 129 2.61 11.79 2.14
CA VAL A 129 2.04 11.18 3.36
C VAL A 129 2.60 11.83 4.64
N ALA A 130 3.79 12.44 4.58
CA ALA A 130 4.49 12.99 5.75
C ALA A 130 3.74 14.09 6.50
N LYS A 131 2.75 14.73 5.86
CA LYS A 131 1.89 15.73 6.49
C LYS A 131 0.98 15.13 7.57
N VAL A 132 0.61 13.87 7.40
CA VAL A 132 -0.21 13.09 8.35
C VAL A 132 0.73 12.32 9.27
N THR A 133 1.69 11.58 8.68
CA THR A 133 2.59 10.73 9.44
C THR A 133 4.05 10.90 8.98
N PRO A 134 4.84 11.78 9.62
CA PRO A 134 6.24 12.05 9.27
C PRO A 134 7.16 10.81 9.34
N LEU A 135 6.74 9.80 10.11
CA LEU A 135 7.45 8.54 10.26
C LEU A 135 7.58 7.79 8.92
N VAL A 136 6.58 7.88 8.03
CA VAL A 136 6.60 7.24 6.70
C VAL A 136 7.79 7.74 5.87
N LEU A 137 8.04 9.05 5.87
CA LEU A 137 9.19 9.65 5.20
C LEU A 137 10.52 9.23 5.82
N THR A 138 10.57 9.16 7.15
CA THR A 138 11.77 8.73 7.88
C THR A 138 12.15 7.30 7.52
N ILE A 139 11.19 6.38 7.56
CA ILE A 139 11.42 4.96 7.23
C ILE A 139 11.77 4.80 5.74
N SER A 140 11.07 5.51 4.86
CA SER A 140 11.36 5.50 3.42
C SER A 140 12.82 5.88 3.11
N LYS A 141 13.32 6.94 3.76
CA LYS A 141 14.74 7.34 3.65
C LYS A 141 15.69 6.26 4.19
N GLN A 142 15.33 5.60 5.29
CA GLN A 142 16.12 4.49 5.86
C GLN A 142 16.20 3.30 4.90
N ILE A 143 15.09 2.92 4.26
CA ILE A 143 15.05 1.85 3.26
C ILE A 143 15.97 2.18 2.07
N VAL A 144 15.85 3.39 1.51
CA VAL A 144 16.66 3.82 0.37
C VAL A 144 18.14 3.82 0.73
N ALA A 145 18.51 4.40 1.88
CA ALA A 145 19.89 4.43 2.36
C ALA A 145 20.44 3.01 2.57
N PHE A 146 19.64 2.11 3.14
CA PHE A 146 20.04 0.73 3.42
C PHE A 146 20.28 -0.05 2.12
N ILE A 147 19.37 0.04 1.14
CA ILE A 147 19.52 -0.65 -0.13
C ILE A 147 20.73 -0.10 -0.91
N LEU A 148 20.84 1.22 -1.07
CA LEU A 148 21.89 1.82 -1.90
C LEU A 148 23.27 1.86 -1.23
N GLY A 149 23.31 1.88 0.10
CA GLY A 149 24.53 2.04 0.90
C GLY A 149 25.07 0.75 1.48
N THR A 150 24.21 -0.20 1.86
CA THR A 150 24.62 -1.47 2.47
C THR A 150 24.53 -2.60 1.46
N ILE A 151 23.34 -2.84 0.91
CA ILE A 151 23.07 -3.99 0.02
C ILE A 151 23.81 -3.87 -1.32
N MET A 152 23.95 -2.66 -1.87
CA MET A 152 24.67 -2.43 -3.14
C MET A 152 26.18 -2.20 -2.99
N ALA A 153 26.72 -2.15 -1.77
CA ALA A 153 28.15 -1.92 -1.53
C ALA A 153 28.97 -3.21 -1.44
N THR A 154 28.30 -4.35 -1.25
CA THR A 154 28.83 -5.72 -1.27
C THR A 154 28.91 -6.29 -2.69
#